data_AF-A0AAV4HWR6-F1
#
_entry.id   AF-A0AAV4HWR6-F1
#
_cell.length_a   1.000
_cell.length_b   1.000
_cell.length_c   1.000
_cell.angle_alpha   90.00
_cell.angle_beta   90.00
_cell.angle_gamma   90.00
#
_symmetry.space_group_name_H-M   'P 1'
#
loop_
_entity.id
_entity.type
_entity.pdbx_description
1 polymer ?
#
loop_
_entity_poly.entity_id
_entity_poly.type
_entity_poly.pdbx_seq_one_letter_code
_entity_poly.pdbx_strand_id
1 'polypeptide(L)'
;MNCTGQPDGNYEIGCRSYTICASGKQSIISCESGMAYNTDTGKCDDINNIPPPCGVMKDCSALDNARYADTDNNCKSYYTCNGGIFVGHNFCPANLVFNEENQACDYPDAVRAPCGTKV
;
A
#
# COMPACT_ATOMS: atom_id res chain seq x y z
N MET A 1 -6.12 1.26 -12.02
CA MET A 1 -7.39 0.54 -12.27
C MET A 1 -8.00 1.06 -13.57
N ASN A 2 -8.79 0.27 -14.30
CA ASN A 2 -9.58 0.76 -15.45
C ASN A 2 -11.08 0.69 -15.09
N CYS A 3 -11.77 1.83 -15.08
CA CYS A 3 -13.20 1.91 -14.76
C CYS A 3 -14.12 1.52 -15.94
N THR A 4 -13.58 1.27 -17.13
CA THR A 4 -14.39 0.91 -18.30
C THR A 4 -15.07 -0.45 -18.05
N GLY A 5 -16.41 -0.44 -17.99
CA GLY A 5 -17.20 -1.64 -17.70
C GLY A 5 -17.27 -2.03 -16.21
N GLN A 6 -16.67 -1.23 -15.32
CA GLN A 6 -16.86 -1.37 -13.87
C GLN A 6 -18.15 -0.64 -13.44
N PRO A 7 -18.87 -1.16 -12.43
CA PRO A 7 -19.93 -0.41 -11.78
C PRO A 7 -19.44 0.93 -11.22
N ASP A 8 -20.36 1.88 -11.09
CA ASP A 8 -20.06 3.12 -10.37
C ASP A 8 -19.84 2.79 -8.88
N GLY A 9 -18.78 3.31 -8.29
CA GLY A 9 -18.37 2.96 -6.93
C GLY A 9 -16.95 3.37 -6.57
N ASN A 10 -16.58 3.05 -5.32
CA ASN A 10 -15.26 3.34 -4.77
C ASN A 10 -14.46 2.04 -4.70
N TYR A 11 -13.23 2.07 -5.20
CA TYR A 11 -12.38 0.89 -5.36
C TYR A 11 -10.99 1.13 -4.81
N GLU A 12 -10.51 0.19 -4.01
CA GLU A 12 -9.15 0.25 -3.46
C GLU A 12 -8.09 0.21 -4.57
N ILE A 13 -7.09 1.10 -4.47
CA ILE A 13 -5.87 1.02 -5.27
C ILE A 13 -4.60 0.95 -4.40
N GLY A 14 -4.76 1.17 -3.09
CA GLY A 14 -3.74 1.02 -2.05
C GLY A 14 -4.29 1.53 -0.73
N CYS A 15 -3.61 1.28 0.39
CA CYS A 15 -4.11 1.76 1.68
C CYS A 15 -4.27 3.28 1.72
N ARG A 16 -3.44 4.03 0.98
CA ARG A 16 -3.47 5.51 1.00
C ARG A 16 -4.35 6.14 -0.07
N SER A 17 -4.99 5.36 -0.93
CA SER A 17 -5.80 5.91 -2.01
C SER A 17 -6.82 4.93 -2.55
N TYR A 18 -7.93 5.49 -3.00
CA TYR A 18 -8.98 4.76 -3.70
C TYR A 18 -9.39 5.51 -4.95
N THR A 19 -10.02 4.79 -5.87
CA THR A 19 -10.56 5.34 -7.12
C THR A 19 -12.07 5.38 -7.03
N ILE A 20 -12.66 6.51 -7.41
CA ILE A 20 -14.09 6.64 -7.68
C ILE A 20 -14.27 6.38 -9.18
N CYS A 21 -15.04 5.35 -9.52
CA CYS A 21 -15.55 5.13 -10.87
C CYS A 21 -16.93 5.77 -11.00
N ALA A 22 -17.10 6.65 -12.00
CA ALA A 22 -18.38 7.25 -12.34
C ALA A 22 -18.54 7.33 -13.86
N SER A 23 -19.52 6.62 -14.42
CA SER A 23 -19.77 6.55 -15.86
C SER A 23 -18.52 6.21 -16.68
N GLY A 24 -17.73 5.24 -16.18
CA GLY A 24 -16.48 4.79 -16.81
C GLY A 24 -15.27 5.72 -16.65
N LYS A 25 -15.42 6.87 -15.98
CA LYS A 25 -14.31 7.79 -15.66
C LYS A 25 -13.77 7.51 -14.27
N GLN A 26 -12.45 7.62 -14.11
CA GLN A 26 -11.77 7.46 -12.82
C GLN A 26 -11.41 8.80 -12.19
N SER A 27 -11.58 8.90 -10.88
CA SER A 27 -11.05 9.98 -10.04
C SER A 27 -10.30 9.36 -8.86
N ILE A 28 -9.02 9.70 -8.71
CA ILE A 28 -8.20 9.19 -7.61
C ILE A 28 -8.35 10.10 -6.39
N ILE A 29 -8.66 9.51 -5.25
CA ILE A 29 -8.70 10.17 -3.95
C ILE A 29 -7.55 9.65 -3.11
N SER A 30 -6.70 10.57 -2.64
CA SER A 30 -5.62 10.29 -1.70
C SER A 30 -6.08 10.61 -0.28
N CYS A 31 -5.83 9.70 0.65
CA CYS A 31 -6.09 9.92 2.05
C CYS A 31 -5.01 10.83 2.67
N GLU A 32 -5.42 11.63 3.65
CA GLU A 32 -4.53 12.50 4.41
C GLU A 32 -3.54 11.67 5.25
N SER A 33 -2.55 12.35 5.84
CA SER A 33 -1.57 11.68 6.71
C SER A 33 -2.27 11.06 7.92
N GLY A 34 -1.95 9.80 8.24
CA GLY A 34 -2.59 9.07 9.34
C GLY A 34 -3.98 8.51 9.00
N MET A 35 -4.40 8.54 7.73
CA MET A 35 -5.65 7.93 7.26
C MET A 35 -5.37 6.88 6.18
N ALA A 36 -6.27 5.90 6.06
CA ALA A 36 -6.25 4.91 4.99
C ALA A 36 -7.67 4.64 4.44
N TYR A 37 -7.78 3.99 3.29
CA TYR A 37 -9.06 3.60 2.72
C TYR A 37 -9.69 2.49 3.57
N ASN A 38 -10.90 2.77 4.05
CA ASN A 38 -11.73 1.80 4.75
C ASN A 38 -12.69 1.15 3.76
N THR A 39 -12.52 -0.15 3.52
CA THR A 39 -13.35 -0.95 2.61
C THR A 39 -14.79 -1.08 3.06
N ASP A 40 -15.05 -0.97 4.37
CA ASP A 40 -16.38 -1.14 4.95
C ASP A 40 -17.24 0.12 4.76
N THR A 41 -16.61 1.30 4.83
CA THR A 41 -17.30 2.60 4.65
C THR A 41 -17.15 3.16 3.24
N GLY A 42 -16.20 2.63 2.47
CA GLY A 42 -15.85 3.09 1.12
C GLY A 42 -15.19 4.46 1.08
N LYS A 43 -14.55 4.92 2.15
CA LYS A 43 -13.95 6.26 2.27
C LYS A 43 -12.63 6.22 3.04
N CYS A 44 -11.89 7.33 3.05
CA CYS A 44 -10.76 7.45 3.97
C CYS A 44 -11.28 7.49 5.41
N ASP A 45 -10.61 6.74 6.29
CA ASP A 45 -10.88 6.67 7.72
C ASP A 45 -9.55 6.68 8.49
N ASP A 46 -9.63 6.89 9.79
CA ASP A 46 -8.48 6.76 10.68
C ASP A 46 -7.92 5.34 10.59
N ILE A 47 -6.58 5.20 10.53
CA ILE A 47 -5.94 3.88 10.39
C ILE A 47 -6.29 2.92 11.53
N ASN A 48 -6.65 3.42 12.72
CA ASN A 48 -7.04 2.58 13.85
C ASN A 48 -8.39 1.88 13.63
N ASN A 49 -9.19 2.34 12.67
CA ASN A 49 -10.48 1.73 12.30
C ASN A 49 -10.35 0.72 11.15
N ILE A 50 -9.12 0.44 10.68
CA ILE A 50 -8.85 -0.34 9.47
C ILE A 50 -8.10 -1.62 9.84
N PRO A 51 -8.42 -2.78 9.24
CA PRO A 51 -7.67 -4.01 9.52
C PRO A 51 -6.25 -3.98 8.93
N PRO A 52 -5.35 -4.86 9.41
CA PRO A 52 -4.04 -5.07 8.80
C PRO A 52 -4.13 -5.48 7.31
N PRO A 53 -3.16 -5.10 6.47
CA PRO A 53 -1.97 -4.33 6.83
C PRO A 53 -2.23 -2.81 6.89
N CYS A 54 -3.31 -2.31 6.29
CA CYS A 54 -3.53 -0.87 6.12
C CYS A 54 -3.73 -0.10 7.43
N GLY A 55 -4.21 -0.75 8.49
CA GLY A 55 -4.36 -0.14 9.82
C GLY A 55 -3.17 -0.31 10.77
N VAL A 56 -2.06 -0.89 10.31
CA VAL A 56 -0.88 -1.10 11.16
C VAL A 56 0.09 0.07 10.98
N MET A 57 0.44 0.74 12.08
CA MET A 57 1.54 1.70 12.09
C MET A 57 2.88 0.98 12.23
N LYS A 58 3.90 1.49 11.53
CA LYS A 58 5.30 1.07 11.71
C LYS A 58 6.10 2.20 12.34
N ASP A 59 7.05 1.86 13.19
CA ASP A 59 7.97 2.84 13.75
C ASP A 59 9.02 3.24 12.70
N CYS A 60 9.02 4.51 12.32
CA CYS A 60 9.95 5.08 11.36
C CYS A 60 11.03 5.95 12.03
N SER A 61 11.04 6.08 13.36
CA SER A 61 11.89 7.05 14.07
C SER A 61 13.39 6.85 13.84
N ALA A 62 13.82 5.61 13.59
CA ALA A 62 15.19 5.24 13.30
C ALA A 62 15.42 4.81 11.83
N LEU A 63 14.43 5.02 10.95
CA LEU A 63 14.47 4.61 9.56
C LEU A 63 14.74 5.81 8.64
N ASP A 64 15.53 5.57 7.59
CA ASP A 64 15.76 6.53 6.53
C ASP A 64 14.50 6.80 5.70
N ASN A 65 14.53 7.86 4.90
CA ASN A 65 13.48 8.20 3.95
C ASN A 65 13.44 7.21 2.79
N ALA A 66 12.74 6.09 2.98
CA ALA A 66 12.63 5.02 2.02
C ALA A 66 11.30 4.26 2.17
N ARG A 67 11.11 3.29 1.28
CA ARG A 67 10.10 2.26 1.41
C ARG A 67 10.75 0.98 1.91
N TYR A 68 10.02 0.27 2.77
CA TYR A 68 10.47 -0.92 3.47
C TYR A 68 9.47 -2.05 3.25
N ALA A 69 9.98 -3.26 3.08
CA ALA A 69 9.15 -4.44 2.92
C ALA A 69 8.40 -4.72 4.23
N ASP A 70 7.13 -5.07 4.10
CA ASP A 70 6.31 -5.46 5.24
C ASP A 70 6.44 -6.97 5.47
N THR A 71 7.42 -7.36 6.27
CA THR A 71 7.70 -8.77 6.56
C THR A 71 6.56 -9.47 7.31
N ASP A 72 5.75 -8.71 8.06
CA ASP A 72 4.56 -9.24 8.74
C ASP A 72 3.47 -9.69 7.75
N ASN A 73 3.52 -9.18 6.51
CA ASN A 73 2.61 -9.55 5.44
C ASN A 73 3.35 -10.25 4.28
N ASN A 74 4.35 -11.07 4.61
CA ASN A 74 5.13 -11.86 3.64
C ASN A 74 5.71 -11.02 2.49
N CYS A 75 6.08 -9.77 2.78
CA CYS A 75 6.60 -8.80 1.82
C CYS A 75 5.66 -8.49 0.64
N LYS A 76 4.37 -8.87 0.74
CA LYS A 76 3.32 -8.54 -0.26
C LYS A 76 2.81 -7.12 -0.12
N SER A 77 3.12 -6.46 0.99
CA SER A 77 2.99 -5.02 1.17
C SER A 77 4.34 -4.40 1.49
N TYR A 78 4.37 -3.08 1.42
CA TYR A 78 5.48 -2.24 1.88
C TYR A 78 4.91 -1.03 2.60
N TYR A 79 5.72 -0.40 3.45
CA TYR A 79 5.39 0.86 4.08
C TYR A 79 6.40 1.93 3.70
N THR A 80 6.00 3.19 3.79
CA THR A 80 6.85 4.34 3.49
C THR A 80 7.17 5.10 4.76
N CYS A 81 8.44 5.42 4.98
CA CYS A 81 8.89 6.35 6.00
C CYS A 81 9.41 7.63 5.34
N ASN A 82 9.10 8.78 5.93
CA ASN A 82 9.63 10.06 5.49
C ASN A 82 9.77 11.02 6.68
N GLY A 83 10.96 11.53 6.94
CA GLY A 83 11.29 12.40 8.06
C GLY A 83 11.06 11.75 9.42
N GLY A 84 11.29 10.44 9.53
CA GLY A 84 10.99 9.66 10.74
C GLY A 84 9.50 9.36 10.97
N ILE A 85 8.63 9.71 10.01
CA ILE A 85 7.17 9.56 10.12
C ILE A 85 6.70 8.42 9.22
N PHE A 86 5.82 7.58 9.77
CA PHE A 86 5.08 6.57 9.02
C PHE A 86 4.04 7.21 8.13
N VAL A 87 4.16 6.96 6.83
CA VAL A 87 3.31 7.56 5.81
C VAL A 87 2.13 6.65 5.45
N GLY A 88 2.31 5.33 5.53
CA GLY A 88 1.27 4.34 5.23
C GLY A 88 1.77 3.11 4.48
N HIS A 89 0.94 2.06 4.47
CA HIS A 89 1.16 0.83 3.69
C HIS A 89 0.69 0.96 2.23
N ASN A 90 1.21 0.10 1.36
CA ASN A 90 0.68 -0.17 0.02
C ASN A 90 0.98 -1.62 -0.36
N PHE A 91 0.23 -2.14 -1.33
CA PHE A 91 0.36 -3.52 -1.79
C PHE A 91 1.26 -3.63 -3.02
N CYS A 92 1.99 -4.73 -3.09
CA CYS A 92 2.58 -5.17 -4.34
C CYS A 92 1.52 -5.80 -5.24
N PRO A 93 1.57 -5.54 -6.56
CA PRO A 93 0.60 -6.09 -7.48
C PRO A 93 0.81 -7.61 -7.63
N ALA A 94 -0.30 -8.34 -7.77
CA ALA A 94 -0.31 -9.78 -7.99
C ALA A 94 0.58 -10.53 -6.97
N ASN A 95 1.52 -11.34 -7.45
CA ASN A 95 2.36 -12.21 -6.63
C ASN A 95 3.76 -11.62 -6.37
N LEU A 96 3.98 -10.34 -6.68
CA LEU A 96 5.26 -9.69 -6.45
C LEU A 96 5.53 -9.48 -4.96
N VAL A 97 6.80 -9.23 -4.62
CA VAL A 97 7.26 -8.89 -3.27
C VAL A 97 8.04 -7.59 -3.31
N PHE A 98 8.08 -6.85 -2.20
CA PHE A 98 8.81 -5.59 -2.18
C PHE A 98 10.33 -5.82 -2.18
N ASN A 99 11.00 -5.22 -3.15
CA ASN A 99 12.44 -5.17 -3.27
C ASN A 99 12.95 -3.83 -2.71
N GLU A 100 13.55 -3.86 -1.52
CA GLU A 100 14.09 -2.65 -0.89
C GLU A 100 15.30 -2.08 -1.64
N GLU A 101 16.10 -2.91 -2.34
CA GLU A 101 17.24 -2.44 -3.14
C GLU A 101 16.76 -1.59 -4.33
N ASN A 102 15.71 -2.06 -5.01
CA ASN A 102 15.13 -1.37 -6.18
C ASN A 102 14.03 -0.37 -5.81
N GLN A 103 13.62 -0.32 -4.54
CA GLN A 103 12.50 0.49 -4.07
C GLN A 103 11.23 0.25 -4.90
N ALA A 104 10.94 -1.00 -5.25
CA ALA A 104 9.84 -1.39 -6.11
C ALA A 104 9.39 -2.82 -5.83
N CYS A 105 8.17 -3.15 -6.23
CA CYS A 105 7.72 -4.55 -6.22
C CYS A 105 8.37 -5.30 -7.38
N ASP A 106 8.91 -6.47 -7.09
CA ASP A 106 9.69 -7.27 -8.03
C ASP A 106 9.35 -8.75 -7.88
N TYR A 107 9.82 -9.57 -8.81
CA TYR A 107 9.63 -11.02 -8.74
C TYR A 107 10.44 -11.61 -7.57
N PRO A 108 9.91 -12.61 -6.84
CA PRO A 108 10.60 -13.17 -5.68
C PRO A 108 12.01 -13.72 -5.97
N ASP A 109 12.30 -14.18 -7.18
CA ASP A 109 13.62 -14.64 -7.61
C ASP A 109 14.62 -13.51 -7.90
N ALA A 110 14.14 -12.27 -8.00
CA ALA A 110 14.94 -11.06 -8.14
C ALA A 110 15.18 -10.32 -6.80
N VAL A 111 14.55 -10.76 -5.71
CA VAL A 111 14.68 -10.17 -4.36
C VAL A 111 15.48 -11.09 -3.44
N ARG A 112 16.39 -10.53 -2.65
CA ARG A 112 17.15 -11.29 -1.66
C ARG A 112 16.28 -11.69 -0.47
N ALA A 113 16.76 -12.67 0.31
CA ALA A 113 16.17 -12.98 1.60
C ALA A 113 16.11 -11.72 2.49
N PRO A 114 15.06 -11.55 3.33
CA PRO A 114 14.01 -12.53 3.63
C PRO A 114 12.82 -12.55 2.67
N CYS A 115 12.71 -11.59 1.75
CA CYS A 115 11.53 -11.42 0.91
C CYS A 115 11.53 -12.22 -0.40
N GLY A 116 12.70 -12.72 -0.81
CA GLY A 116 12.84 -13.53 -2.01
C GLY A 116 13.96 -14.56 -1.94
N THR A 117 14.27 -15.16 -3.08
CA THR A 117 15.18 -16.29 -3.22
C THR A 117 16.43 -15.97 -4.04
N LYS A 118 16.66 -14.70 -4.38
CA LYS A 118 17.86 -14.27 -5.09
C LYS A 118 19.10 -14.60 -4.25
N VAL A 119 19.98 -15.39 -4.84
CA VAL A 119 21.31 -15.73 -4.32
C VAL A 119 22.33 -14.64 -4.61
#